data_AF-A0A6J0CVC9-F1
#
_entry.id   AF-A0A6J0CVC9-F1
#
_cell.length_a   1.000
_cell.length_b   1.000
_cell.length_c   1.000
_cell.angle_alpha   90.00
_cell.angle_beta   90.00
_cell.angle_gamma   90.00
#
_symmetry.space_group_name_H-M   'P 1'
#
loop_
_entity.id
_entity.type
_entity.pdbx_description
1 polymer ?
#
loop_
_entity_poly.entity_id
_entity_poly.type
_entity_poly.pdbx_seq_one_letter_code
_entity_poly.pdbx_strand_id
1 'polypeptide(L)' 'METLQRVYGISFPDSKMMKGWEKFQEEAKSRDHRKIGKEQELFFFHDLSPGSCFFLPRGAFIYNTLTDFIRMQDRHG' A
#
# COMPACT_ATOMS: atom_id res chain seq x y z
N MET A 1 -21.37 -23.38 2.66
CA MET A 1 -19.90 -23.51 2.62
C MET A 1 -19.40 -22.88 3.90
N GLU A 2 -18.84 -23.68 4.82
CA GLU A 2 -18.30 -23.12 6.06
C GLU A 2 -16.99 -22.40 5.79
N THR A 3 -16.85 -21.20 6.35
CA THR A 3 -15.65 -20.37 6.20
C THR A 3 -14.62 -20.78 7.25
N LEU A 4 -13.38 -21.02 6.83
CA LEU A 4 -12.28 -21.30 7.74
C LEU A 4 -11.83 -20.02 8.47
N GLN A 5 -11.50 -20.15 9.74
CA GLN A 5 -10.88 -19.09 10.52
C GLN A 5 -9.36 -19.23 10.51
N ARG A 6 -8.66 -18.15 10.18
CA ARG A 6 -7.20 -18.10 10.24
C ARG A 6 -6.76 -17.36 11.50
N VAL A 7 -5.97 -18.04 12.33
CA VAL A 7 -5.27 -17.43 13.47
C VAL A 7 -3.81 -17.23 13.10
N TYR A 8 -3.30 -16.00 13.21
CA TYR A 8 -1.89 -15.69 12.98
C TYR A 8 -1.12 -15.71 14.31
N GLY A 9 0.08 -16.29 14.30
CA GLY A 9 0.99 -16.30 15.44
C GLY A 9 2.43 -16.28 14.99
N ILE A 10 3.30 -15.69 15.81
CA ILE A 10 4.75 -15.67 15.63
C ILE A 10 5.41 -15.86 17.00
N SER A 11 6.53 -16.57 17.05
CA SER A 11 7.29 -16.83 18.28
C SER A 11 8.75 -16.45 18.11
N PHE A 12 9.38 -16.01 19.19
CA PHE A 12 10.79 -15.66 19.24
C PHE A 12 11.49 -16.39 20.39
N PRO A 13 12.78 -16.75 20.25
CA PRO A 13 13.58 -17.36 21.33
C PRO A 13 13.72 -16.47 22.57
N ASP A 14 13.65 -15.14 22.40
CA ASP A 14 13.75 -14.18 23.49
C ASP A 14 12.90 -12.92 23.25
N SER A 15 12.71 -12.14 24.32
CA SER A 15 11.87 -10.93 24.32
C SER A 15 12.50 -9.75 23.56
N LYS A 16 13.83 -9.71 23.39
CA LYS A 16 14.51 -8.64 22.65
C LYS A 16 14.22 -8.78 21.16
N MET A 17 14.24 -10.00 20.63
CA MET A 17 13.87 -10.28 19.24
C MET A 17 12.40 -9.93 18.96
N MET A 18 11.49 -10.27 19.88
CA MET A 18 10.07 -9.90 19.77
C MET A 18 9.88 -8.39 19.67
N LYS A 19 10.49 -7.61 20.56
CA LYS A 19 10.43 -6.14 20.52
C LYS A 19 11.02 -5.57 19.23
N GLY A 20 12.10 -6.16 18.73
CA GLY A 20 12.70 -5.78 17.45
C GLY A 20 11.73 -5.98 16.28
N TRP A 21 11.03 -7.13 16.26
CA TRP A 21 10.01 -7.40 15.26
C TRP A 21 8.81 -6.46 15.38
N GLU A 22 8.31 -6.20 16.59
CA GLU A 22 7.19 -5.27 16.81
C GLU A 22 7.50 -3.87 16.25
N LYS A 23 8.70 -3.35 16.54
CA LYS A 23 9.15 -2.06 16.00
C LYS A 23 9.22 -2.08 14.47
N PHE A 24 9.76 -3.15 13.89
CA PHE A 24 9.81 -3.30 12.43
C PHE A 24 8.40 -3.33 11.81
N GLN A 25 7.44 -4.02 12.44
CA GLN A 25 6.05 -4.05 11.98
C GLN A 25 5.38 -2.68 12.08
N GLU A 26 5.67 -1.90 13.12
CA GLU A 26 5.16 -0.53 13.26
C GLU A 26 5.70 0.38 12.13
N GLU A 27 6.99 0.30 11.85
CA GLU A 27 7.61 1.03 10.73
C GLU A 27 7.08 0.57 9.37
N ALA A 28 6.77 -0.71 9.20
CA ALA A 28 6.16 -1.21 7.96
C ALA A 28 4.73 -0.69 7.79
N LYS A 29 3.92 -0.67 8.87
CA LYS A 29 2.55 -0.13 8.87
C LYS A 29 2.50 1.35 8.51
N SER A 30 3.50 2.14 8.91
CA SER A 30 3.56 3.57 8.57
C SER A 30 3.85 3.81 7.09
N ARG A 31 4.44 2.83 6.39
CA ARG A 31 4.79 2.89 4.96
C ARG A 31 3.77 2.21 4.04
N ASP A 32 2.64 1.77 4.58
CA ASP A 32 1.60 1.11 3.80
C ASP A 32 0.94 2.11 2.82
N HIS A 33 1.05 1.82 1.51
CA HIS A 33 0.52 2.69 0.46
C HIS A 33 -0.99 2.92 0.55
N ARG A 34 -1.75 2.02 1.17
CA ARG A 34 -3.21 2.17 1.36
C ARG A 34 -3.50 3.19 2.45
N LYS A 35 -2.69 3.18 3.52
CA LYS A 35 -2.75 4.18 4.58
C LYS A 35 -2.34 5.54 4.04
N ILE A 36 -1.15 5.63 3.45
CA ILE A 36 -0.60 6.87 2.90
C ILE A 36 -1.51 7.44 1.81
N GLY A 37 -1.97 6.60 0.87
CA GLY A 37 -2.82 7.03 -0.24
C GLY A 37 -4.15 7.60 0.24
N LYS A 38 -4.71 7.06 1.32
CA LYS A 38 -5.91 7.63 1.96
C LYS A 38 -5.61 8.93 2.69
N GLU A 39 -4.57 8.97 3.53
CA GLU A 39 -4.18 10.15 4.33
C GLU A 39 -3.79 11.35 3.45
N GLN A 40 -3.24 11.09 2.27
CA GLN A 40 -2.81 12.13 1.32
C GLN A 40 -3.84 12.40 0.20
N GLU A 41 -5.02 11.77 0.25
CA GLU A 41 -6.08 11.93 -0.75
C GLU A 41 -5.57 11.65 -2.19
N LEU A 42 -4.87 10.54 -2.37
CA LEU A 42 -4.33 10.14 -3.66
C LEU A 42 -5.33 9.30 -4.45
N PHE A 43 -6.04 8.39 -3.77
CA PHE A 43 -7.02 7.51 -4.41
C PHE A 43 -8.02 6.95 -3.41
N PHE A 44 -9.09 6.36 -3.92
CA PHE A 44 -10.01 5.53 -3.15
C PHE A 44 -10.50 4.32 -3.96
N PHE A 45 -11.12 3.36 -3.26
CA PHE A 45 -11.79 2.20 -3.85
C PHE A 45 -13.26 2.21 -3.44
N HIS A 46 -14.13 1.73 -4.33
CA HIS A 46 -15.57 1.67 -4.11
C HIS A 46 -16.09 0.25 -4.36
N ASP A 47 -17.05 -0.21 -3.57
CA ASP A 47 -17.59 -1.59 -3.65
C ASP A 47 -18.31 -1.87 -4.98
N LEU A 48 -18.77 -0.83 -5.67
CA LEU A 48 -19.35 -0.96 -7.02
C LEU A 48 -18.32 -1.30 -8.11
N SER A 49 -17.02 -1.09 -7.85
CA SER A 49 -15.94 -1.46 -8.77
C SER A 49 -14.75 -2.03 -8.01
N PRO A 50 -14.89 -3.24 -7.42
CA PRO A 50 -13.83 -3.85 -6.61
C PRO A 50 -12.53 -4.01 -7.40
N GLY A 51 -11.40 -3.65 -6.78
CA GLY A 51 -10.08 -3.70 -7.41
C GLY A 51 -9.80 -2.57 -8.41
N SER A 52 -10.77 -1.72 -8.73
CA SER A 52 -10.57 -0.52 -9.56
C SER A 52 -10.26 0.69 -8.67
N CYS A 53 -9.10 1.28 -8.89
CA CYS A 53 -8.65 2.48 -8.19
C CYS A 53 -9.23 3.74 -8.84
N PHE A 54 -9.79 4.64 -8.04
CA PHE A 54 -10.21 5.97 -8.49
C PHE A 54 -9.19 7.00 -8.01
N PHE A 55 -8.46 7.62 -8.95
CA PHE A 55 -7.47 8.65 -8.62
C PHE A 55 -8.16 9.97 -8.27
N LEU A 56 -7.80 10.51 -7.10
CA LEU A 56 -8.14 11.87 -6.69
C LEU A 56 -7.16 12.87 -7.33
N PRO A 57 -7.43 14.19 -7.32
CA PRO A 57 -6.60 15.16 -8.06
C PRO A 57 -5.10 15.05 -7.78
N ARG A 58 -4.69 14.81 -6.53
CA ARG A 58 -3.27 14.65 -6.15
C ARG A 58 -2.67 13.35 -6.69
N GLY A 59 -3.41 12.24 -6.64
CA GLY A 59 -2.93 10.97 -7.19
C GLY A 59 -2.89 10.99 -8.72
N ALA A 60 -3.87 11.63 -9.36
CA ALA A 60 -3.90 11.82 -10.81
C ALA A 60 -2.70 12.64 -11.29
N PHE A 61 -2.30 13.68 -10.54
CA PHE A 61 -1.07 14.43 -10.83
C PHE A 61 0.16 13.51 -10.85
N ILE A 62 0.38 12.72 -9.79
CA ILE A 62 1.52 11.78 -9.72
C ILE A 62 1.47 10.78 -10.88
N TYR A 63 0.30 10.19 -11.14
CA TYR A 63 0.10 9.21 -12.19
C TYR A 63 0.44 9.79 -13.58
N ASN A 64 -0.04 11.00 -13.87
CA ASN A 64 0.23 11.68 -15.13
C ASN A 64 1.71 12.03 -15.29
N THR A 65 2.36 12.52 -14.23
CA THR A 65 3.81 12.80 -14.24
C THR A 65 4.62 11.55 -14.60
N LEU A 66 4.29 10.40 -14.00
CA LEU A 66 4.97 9.13 -14.30
C LEU A 66 4.68 8.67 -15.73
N THR A 67 3.43 8.80 -16.17
CA THR A 67 3.02 8.43 -17.53
C THR A 67 3.74 9.27 -18.59
N ASP A 68 3.85 10.58 -18.36
CA ASP A 68 4.54 11.49 -19.28
C ASP A 68 6.04 11.22 -19.33
N PHE A 69 6.65 10.89 -18.19
CA PHE A 69 8.04 10.45 -18.12
C PHE A 69 8.28 9.18 -18.95
N ILE A 70 7.45 8.14 -18.79
CA ILE A 70 7.56 6.89 -19.55
C ILE A 70 7.41 7.15 -21.05
N ARG A 71 6.36 7.91 -21.43
CA ARG A 71 6.13 8.29 -22.84
C ARG A 71 7.30 9.08 -23.44
N MET A 72 7.99 9.88 -22.64
CA MET A 72 9.19 10.59 -23.08
C MET A 72 10.34 9.61 -23.34
N GLN A 73 10.59 8.66 -22.44
CA GLN A 73 11.63 7.63 -22.62
C GLN A 73 11.37 6.79 -23.88
N ASP A 74 10.12 6.35 -24.09
CA ASP A 74 9.74 5.53 -25.24
C ASP A 74 9.94 6.24 -26.60
N ARG A 75 9.89 7.59 -26.64
CA ARG A 75 10.15 8.37 -27.86
C ARG A 75 11.63 8.64 -28.14
N HIS A 76 12.49 8.43 -27.15
CA HIS A 76 13.93 8.69 -27.25
C HIS A 76 14.77 7.40 -27.33
N GLY A 77 14.15 6.23 -27.20
CA GLY A 77 14.74 4.93 -27.56
C GLY A 77 14.43 4.55 -29.00
#